data_AF-A0A5J4DQM9-F1
#
_entry.id   AF-A0A5J4DQM9-F1
#
_cell.length_a   1.000
_cell.length_b   1.000
_cell.length_c   1.000
_cell.angle_alpha   90.00
_cell.angle_beta   90.00
_cell.angle_gamma   90.00
#
_symmetry.space_group_name_H-M   'P 1'
#
loop_
_entity.id
_entity.type
_entity.pdbx_description
1 polymer ?
#
loop_
_entity_poly.entity_id
_entity_poly.type
_entity_poly.pdbx_seq_one_letter_code
_entity_poly.pdbx_strand_id
1 'polypeptide(L)'
;MSETWRERLSRRRLEIGIEGPEYDYIQKYIEFYCSEADGRCKKIDMNKTVDEVINSMKDEKFDSFTKGVIDSIHKKRGYDPHDEDKKEIAPLTS
;
A
#
# COMPACT_ATOMS: atom_id res chain seq x y z
N MET A 1 10.95 -12.38 -11.93
CA MET A 1 9.66 -12.18 -12.61
C MET A 1 8.64 -13.05 -11.92
N SER A 2 7.54 -12.49 -11.44
CA SER A 2 6.46 -13.25 -10.79
C SER A 2 5.64 -13.98 -11.86
N GLU A 3 5.28 -15.23 -11.61
CA GLU A 3 4.43 -16.04 -12.50
C GLU A 3 3.09 -15.33 -12.77
N THR A 4 2.70 -15.27 -14.03
CA THR A 4 1.42 -14.67 -14.46
C THR A 4 0.25 -15.57 -14.09
N TRP A 5 -0.96 -15.00 -14.01
CA TRP A 5 -2.16 -15.79 -13.75
C TRP A 5 -2.45 -16.81 -14.87
N ARG A 6 -2.02 -16.54 -16.11
CA ARG A 6 -2.18 -17.44 -17.26
C ARG A 6 -1.30 -18.68 -17.12
N GLU A 7 -0.05 -18.50 -16.69
CA GLU A 7 0.88 -19.61 -16.42
C GLU A 7 0.38 -20.49 -15.27
N ARG A 8 -0.08 -19.86 -14.18
CA ARG A 8 -0.71 -20.57 -13.06
C ARG A 8 -1.92 -21.38 -13.49
N LEU A 9 -2.79 -20.80 -14.32
CA LEU A 9 -3.97 -21.47 -14.85
C LEU A 9 -3.61 -22.61 -15.81
N SER A 10 -2.60 -22.42 -16.67
CA SER A 10 -2.12 -23.45 -17.60
C SER A 10 -1.57 -24.68 -16.87
N ARG A 11 -0.80 -24.48 -15.80
CA ARG A 11 -0.37 -25.59 -14.94
C ARG A 11 -1.56 -26.27 -14.27
N ARG A 12 -2.46 -25.48 -13.69
CA ARG A 12 -3.63 -26.01 -12.99
C ARG A 12 -4.54 -26.80 -13.93
N ARG A 13 -4.66 -26.38 -15.20
CA ARG A 13 -5.37 -27.09 -16.27
C ARG A 13 -4.90 -28.54 -16.42
N LEU A 14 -3.59 -28.76 -16.44
CA LEU A 14 -3.00 -30.10 -16.57
C LEU A 14 -3.30 -30.97 -15.35
N GLU A 15 -3.33 -30.39 -14.16
CA GLU A 15 -3.61 -31.11 -12.90
C GLU A 15 -5.08 -31.57 -12.81
N ILE A 16 -6.01 -30.76 -13.33
CA ILE A 16 -7.45 -31.01 -13.23
C ILE A 16 -8.06 -31.61 -14.50
N GLY A 17 -7.28 -31.73 -15.58
CA GLY A 17 -7.70 -32.33 -16.84
C GLY A 17 -8.80 -31.56 -17.59
N ILE A 18 -8.84 -30.23 -17.49
CA ILE A 18 -9.81 -29.41 -18.22
C ILE A 18 -9.23 -29.03 -19.59
N GLU A 19 -10.01 -29.15 -20.66
CA GLU A 19 -9.59 -28.80 -22.02
C GLU A 19 -10.69 -28.07 -22.78
N GLY A 20 -10.34 -27.50 -23.94
CA GLY A 20 -11.33 -27.01 -24.90
C GLY A 20 -12.21 -25.86 -24.38
N PRO A 21 -13.52 -25.86 -24.69
CA PRO A 21 -14.43 -24.75 -24.40
C PRO A 21 -14.48 -24.32 -22.93
N GLU A 22 -14.34 -25.27 -22.00
CA GLU A 22 -14.35 -25.01 -20.56
C GLU A 22 -13.11 -24.21 -20.14
N TYR A 23 -11.94 -24.54 -20.69
CA TYR A 23 -10.72 -23.79 -20.42
C TYR A 23 -10.81 -22.36 -20.97
N ASP A 24 -11.33 -22.21 -22.19
CA ASP A 24 -11.53 -20.90 -22.83
C ASP A 24 -12.53 -20.05 -22.06
N TYR A 25 -13.60 -20.67 -21.53
CA TYR A 25 -14.57 -19.99 -20.67
C TYR A 25 -13.92 -19.46 -19.40
N ILE A 26 -13.12 -20.28 -18.71
CA ILE A 26 -12.41 -19.86 -17.49
C ILE A 26 -11.45 -18.70 -17.77
N GLN A 27 -10.72 -18.75 -18.88
CA GLN A 27 -9.82 -17.66 -19.28
C GLN A 27 -10.58 -16.34 -19.49
N LYS A 28 -11.67 -16.36 -20.27
CA LYS A 28 -12.52 -15.18 -20.50
C LYS A 28 -13.13 -14.66 -19.21
N TYR A 29 -13.53 -15.56 -18.32
CA TYR A 29 -14.11 -15.20 -17.03
C TYR A 29 -13.10 -14.48 -16.13
N ILE A 30 -11.85 -14.96 -16.05
CA ILE A 30 -10.79 -14.29 -15.31
C ILE A 30 -10.49 -12.92 -15.92
N GLU A 31 -10.39 -12.82 -17.24
CA GLU A 31 -10.16 -11.54 -17.95
C GLU A 31 -11.27 -10.52 -17.64
N PHE A 32 -12.52 -10.96 -17.63
CA PHE A 32 -13.66 -10.12 -17.25
C PHE A 32 -13.50 -9.56 -15.83
N TYR A 33 -13.18 -10.39 -14.84
CA TYR A 33 -12.97 -9.92 -13.47
C TYR A 33 -11.78 -8.98 -13.34
N CYS A 34 -10.67 -9.28 -14.02
CA CYS A 34 -9.51 -8.39 -14.04
C CYS A 34 -9.89 -7.02 -14.63
N SER A 35 -10.67 -6.99 -15.71
CA SER A 35 -11.13 -5.75 -16.33
C SER A 35 -12.12 -4.99 -15.45
N GLU A 36 -13.05 -5.69 -14.80
CA GLU A 36 -13.97 -5.07 -13.84
C GLU A 36 -13.22 -4.45 -12.66
N ALA A 37 -12.25 -5.17 -12.09
CA ALA A 37 -11.45 -4.70 -10.98
C ALA A 37 -10.61 -3.47 -11.37
N ASP A 38 -9.93 -3.52 -12.52
CA ASP A 38 -9.17 -2.39 -13.05
C ASP A 38 -10.08 -1.18 -13.34
N GLY A 39 -11.26 -1.42 -13.91
CA GLY A 39 -12.28 -0.39 -14.13
C GLY A 39 -12.79 0.24 -12.83
N ARG A 40 -12.96 -0.56 -11.77
CA ARG A 40 -13.31 -0.05 -10.42
C ARG A 40 -12.16 0.76 -9.84
N CYS A 41 -10.93 0.27 -9.91
CA CYS A 41 -9.74 1.01 -9.45
C CYS A 41 -9.59 2.36 -10.16
N LYS A 42 -9.80 2.40 -11.48
CA LYS A 42 -9.75 3.65 -12.27
C LYS A 42 -10.86 4.64 -11.92
N LYS A 43 -12.00 4.16 -11.43
CA LYS A 43 -13.11 5.00 -10.97
C LYS A 43 -12.87 5.59 -9.58
N ILE A 44 -11.94 5.03 -8.81
CA ILE A 44 -11.55 5.59 -7.51
C ILE A 44 -10.71 6.83 -7.77
N ASP A 45 -11.19 7.97 -7.29
CA ASP A 45 -10.37 9.17 -7.20
C ASP A 45 -9.34 8.96 -6.09
N MET A 46 -8.11 8.66 -6.48
CA MET A 46 -7.00 8.41 -5.57
C MET A 46 -6.72 9.61 -4.67
N ASN A 47 -6.83 10.83 -5.19
CA ASN A 47 -6.58 12.05 -4.41
C ASN A 47 -7.65 12.20 -3.33
N LYS A 48 -8.92 12.04 -3.72
CA LYS A 48 -10.03 12.09 -2.76
C LYS A 48 -9.90 10.99 -1.69
N THR A 49 -9.50 9.78 -2.07
CA THR A 49 -9.32 8.67 -1.13
C THR A 49 -8.20 8.95 -0.14
N VAL A 50 -7.08 9.49 -0.62
CA VAL A 50 -5.97 9.94 0.24
C VAL A 50 -6.41 11.09 1.14
N ASP A 51 -7.16 12.06 0.63
CA ASP A 51 -7.68 13.18 1.40
C ASP A 51 -8.66 12.72 2.49
N GLU A 52 -9.53 11.74 2.21
CA GLU A 52 -10.41 11.14 3.22
C GLU A 52 -9.60 10.46 4.34
N VAL A 53 -8.53 9.73 3.99
CA VAL A 53 -7.63 9.12 4.97
C VAL A 53 -6.91 10.21 5.78
N ILE A 54 -6.32 11.22 5.14
CA ILE A 54 -5.64 12.33 5.80
C ILE A 54 -6.61 13.10 6.71
N ASN A 55 -7.83 13.35 6.26
CA ASN A 55 -8.83 14.04 7.05
C ASN A 55 -9.30 13.19 8.24
N SER A 56 -9.35 11.86 8.11
CA SER A 56 -9.60 10.96 9.25
C SER A 56 -8.47 10.99 10.28
N MET A 57 -7.24 11.28 9.86
CA MET A 57 -6.09 11.45 10.75
C MET A 57 -6.07 12.81 11.47
N LYS A 58 -6.87 13.80 11.02
CA LYS A 58 -7.03 15.09 11.72
C LYS A 58 -7.93 14.98 12.96
N ASP A 59 -8.31 13.78 13.37
CA ASP A 59 -9.01 13.55 14.63
C ASP A 59 -8.11 13.91 15.82
N GLU A 60 -8.61 14.74 16.73
CA GLU A 60 -7.86 15.24 17.88
C GLU A 60 -7.32 14.10 18.77
N LYS A 61 -7.98 12.94 18.82
CA LYS A 61 -7.48 11.78 19.59
C LYS A 61 -6.30 11.12 18.88
N PHE A 62 -6.34 11.02 17.56
CA PHE A 62 -5.20 10.52 16.78
C PHE A 62 -3.99 11.45 16.93
N ASP A 63 -4.23 12.76 16.90
CA ASP A 63 -3.22 13.80 17.04
C ASP A 63 -2.59 13.79 18.44
N SER A 64 -3.41 13.68 19.48
CA SER A 64 -2.97 13.56 20.88
C SER A 64 -2.17 12.27 21.12
N PHE A 65 -2.62 11.14 20.57
CA PHE A 65 -1.91 9.87 20.66
C PHE A 65 -0.53 9.94 20.00
N THR A 66 -0.47 10.46 18.77
CA THR A 66 0.77 10.54 17.99
C THR A 66 1.79 11.46 18.66
N LYS A 67 1.35 12.63 19.15
CA LYS A 67 2.19 13.54 19.95
C LYS A 67 2.74 12.87 21.20
N GLY A 68 1.89 12.17 21.96
CA GLY A 68 2.32 11.44 23.17
C GLY A 68 3.36 10.34 22.89
N VAL A 69 3.24 9.63 21.76
CA VAL A 69 4.23 8.64 21.34
C VAL A 69 5.56 9.29 20.96
N ILE A 70 5.53 10.39 20.19
CA ILE A 70 6.73 11.13 19.79
C ILE A 70 7.44 11.69 21.02
N ASP A 71 6.72 12.33 21.94
CA ASP A 71 7.27 12.87 23.18
C ASP A 71 7.92 11.76 24.04
N SER A 72 7.27 10.59 24.12
CA SER A 72 7.84 9.43 24.82
C SER A 72 9.15 8.95 24.19
N ILE A 73 9.24 8.96 22.86
CA ILE A 73 10.45 8.58 22.12
C ILE A 73 11.56 9.63 22.31
N HIS A 74 11.26 10.93 22.18
CA HIS A 74 12.22 12.01 22.40
C HIS A 74 12.80 11.95 23.82
N LYS A 75 11.93 11.77 24.82
CA LYS A 75 12.34 11.61 26.22
C LYS A 75 13.21 10.37 26.44
N LYS A 76 12.92 9.25 25.77
CA LYS A 76 13.75 8.02 25.83
C LYS A 76 15.10 8.16 25.13
N ARG A 77 15.17 8.98 24.07
CA ARG A 77 16.40 9.20 23.29
C ARG A 77 17.25 10.37 23.79
N GLY A 78 16.79 11.10 24.81
CA GLY A 78 17.48 12.29 25.31
C GLY A 78 17.47 13.45 24.32
N TYR A 79 16.49 13.49 23.40
CA TYR A 79 16.33 14.59 22.45
C TYR A 79 15.58 15.73 23.13
N ASP A 80 16.23 16.90 23.24
CA ASP A 80 15.63 18.14 23.72
C ASP A 80 15.15 18.98 22.53
N PRO A 81 13.84 19.25 22.38
CA PRO A 81 13.31 20.10 21.31
C PRO A 81 13.83 21.55 21.35
N HIS A 82 14.43 21.99 22.46
CA HIS A 82 15.02 23.32 22.62
C HIS A 82 16.50 23.41 22.23
N ASP A 83 17.12 22.30 21.77
CA ASP A 83 18.53 22.26 21.33
C ASP A 83 18.72 22.64 19.84
N GLU A 84 17.71 23.19 19.16
CA GLU A 84 17.83 23.68 17.76
C GLU A 84 18.74 24.92 17.63
N ASP A 85 19.19 25.52 18.75
CA ASP A 85 20.17 26.62 18.76
C ASP A 85 21.63 26.15 18.66
N LYS A 86 21.90 24.84 18.57
CA LYS A 86 23.24 24.28 18.31
C LYS A 86 23.28 23.44 17.04
N LYS A 87 23.05 24.08 15.88
CA LYS A 87 23.58 23.56 14.61
C LYS A 87 25.09 23.78 14.56
N GLU A 88 25.82 22.92 15.27
CA GLU A 88 27.22 22.68 14.94
C GLU A 88 27.25 21.77 13.71
N ILE A 89 27.85 22.28 12.64
CA ILE A 89 27.93 21.69 11.32
C ILE A 89 28.75 20.41 11.41
N ALA A 90 28.11 19.24 11.33
CA ALA A 90 28.83 17.99 11.07
C ALA A 90 29.27 17.97 9.59
N PRO A 91 30.56 17.70 9.27
CA PRO A 91 31.01 17.69 7.89
C PRO A 91 30.42 16.49 7.14
N LEU A 92 29.92 16.75 5.93
CA LEU A 92 29.69 15.74 4.91
C LEU A 92 31.02 15.05 4.59
N THR A 93 31.17 13.78 4.97
CA THR A 93 32.24 12.95 4.45
C THR A 93 31.77 12.29 3.15
N SER A 94 32.53 12.58 2.09
CA SER A 94 32.42 12.09 0.72
C SER A 94 32.39 10.56 0.57
#